data_AF-A0A958JNF2-F1
#
_entry.id   AF-A0A958JNF2-F1
#
_cell.length_a   1.000
_cell.length_b   1.000
_cell.length_c   1.000
_cell.angle_alpha   90.00
_cell.angle_beta   90.00
_cell.angle_gamma   90.00
#
_symmetry.space_group_name_H-M   'P 1'
#
loop_
_entity.id
_entity.type
_entity.pdbx_description
1 polymer ?
#
loop_
_entity_poly.entity_id
_entity_poly.type
_entity_poly.pdbx_seq_one_letter_code
_entity_poly.pdbx_strand_id
1 'polypeptide(L)'
;MKSDKIQQFIELAGQSRATRFQEGSEEERKLGAQLLLSEVLEYVVHGLGVTPVVDGHPITKPNDIHYTTNGEAPDRKEMLDGLADVAYTMYWNKVKFGIPLEEAFELVCDNNLSKFVHLKEWDGREGALEEDAWSCGQDVTWPESVVSVEVIRYQGSFYAVGKDDTGKVRKPSTYTSVDLSELLKN
;
A
#
# COMPACT_ATOMS: atom_id res chain seq x y z
N MET A 1 17.76 -1.00 -6.59
CA MET A 1 17.61 0.27 -5.84
C MET A 1 16.22 0.23 -5.20
N LYS A 2 16.04 0.63 -3.93
CA LYS A 2 14.76 0.39 -3.20
C LYS A 2 13.52 0.98 -3.90
N SER A 3 13.71 1.99 -4.74
CA SER A 3 12.68 2.62 -5.57
C SER A 3 12.08 1.70 -6.65
N ASP A 4 12.81 0.70 -7.12
CA ASP A 4 12.44 -0.06 -8.32
C ASP A 4 11.21 -0.96 -8.05
N LYS A 5 11.17 -1.58 -6.85
CA LYS A 5 10.05 -2.42 -6.40
C LYS A 5 8.79 -1.60 -6.13
N ILE A 6 8.94 -0.39 -5.57
CA ILE A 6 7.81 0.53 -5.34
C ILE A 6 7.24 1.00 -6.68
N GLN A 7 8.10 1.37 -7.62
CA GLN A 7 7.67 1.75 -8.98
C GLN A 7 6.94 0.59 -9.66
N GLN A 8 7.48 -0.63 -9.56
CA GLN A 8 6.81 -1.83 -10.05
C GLN A 8 5.44 -2.03 -9.40
N PHE A 9 5.32 -1.86 -8.09
CA PHE A 9 4.06 -1.96 -7.38
C PHE A 9 3.03 -0.94 -7.89
N ILE A 10 3.44 0.33 -8.06
CA ILE A 10 2.58 1.40 -8.57
C ILE A 10 2.06 1.05 -9.98
N GLU A 11 2.95 0.63 -10.87
CA GLU A 11 2.58 0.27 -12.25
C GLU A 11 1.67 -0.98 -12.28
N LEU A 12 1.95 -1.99 -11.45
CA LEU A 12 1.11 -3.19 -11.31
C LEU A 12 -0.24 -2.91 -10.65
N ALA A 13 -0.36 -1.85 -9.86
CA ALA A 13 -1.65 -1.38 -9.33
C ALA A 13 -2.47 -0.60 -10.37
N GLY A 14 -1.94 -0.40 -11.58
CA GLY A 14 -2.56 0.40 -12.64
C GLY A 14 -2.46 1.89 -12.39
N GLN A 15 -1.57 2.31 -11.49
CA GLN A 15 -1.36 3.71 -11.15
C GLN A 15 -0.22 4.29 -12.00
N SER A 16 -0.33 5.59 -12.29
CA SER A 16 0.73 6.29 -13.00
C SER A 16 1.84 6.72 -12.05
N ARG A 17 3.11 6.67 -12.50
CA ARG A 17 4.24 7.25 -11.75
C ARG A 17 4.62 8.61 -12.32
N ALA A 18 4.88 9.56 -11.43
CA ALA A 18 5.40 10.85 -11.82
C ALA A 18 6.94 10.80 -11.97
N THR A 19 7.46 11.35 -13.07
CA THR A 19 8.91 11.51 -13.30
C THR A 19 9.47 12.83 -12.76
N ARG A 20 8.58 13.71 -12.30
CA ARG A 20 8.84 15.00 -11.66
C ARG A 20 7.79 15.22 -10.59
N PHE A 21 8.02 16.16 -9.68
CA PHE A 21 7.01 16.51 -8.68
C PHE A 21 5.68 16.86 -9.35
N GLN A 22 4.61 16.19 -8.91
CA GLN A 22 3.24 16.42 -9.31
C GLN A 22 2.38 16.37 -8.06
N GLU A 23 1.36 17.23 -8.00
CA GLU A 23 0.47 17.36 -6.84
C GLU A 23 -0.54 16.21 -6.73
N GLY A 24 -0.81 15.55 -7.86
CA GLY A 24 -1.87 14.55 -7.98
C GLY A 24 -3.26 15.17 -7.98
N SER A 25 -4.25 14.33 -8.25
CA SER A 25 -5.67 14.63 -8.10
C SER A 25 -6.09 14.65 -6.62
N GLU A 26 -7.32 15.10 -6.36
CA GLU A 26 -7.89 15.06 -5.01
C GLU A 26 -7.94 13.62 -4.45
N GLU A 27 -8.38 12.67 -5.27
CA GLU A 27 -8.51 11.27 -4.89
C GLU A 27 -7.15 10.61 -4.65
N GLU A 28 -6.15 10.91 -5.47
CA GLU A 28 -4.77 10.43 -5.24
C GLU A 28 -4.19 10.97 -3.94
N ARG A 29 -4.47 12.24 -3.59
CA ARG A 29 -4.04 12.83 -2.32
C ARG A 29 -4.74 12.18 -1.12
N LYS A 30 -6.05 11.91 -1.20
CA LYS A 30 -6.80 11.19 -0.17
C LYS A 30 -6.25 9.77 0.03
N LEU A 31 -6.05 9.03 -1.06
CA LEU A 31 -5.48 7.68 -1.00
C LEU A 31 -4.07 7.71 -0.41
N GLY A 32 -3.21 8.65 -0.83
CA GLY A 32 -1.86 8.82 -0.29
C GLY A 32 -1.87 9.10 1.22
N ALA A 33 -2.73 10.00 1.69
CA ALA A 33 -2.89 10.30 3.11
C ALA A 33 -3.42 9.09 3.89
N GLN A 34 -4.40 8.38 3.35
CA GLN A 34 -4.97 7.18 3.95
C GLN A 34 -3.92 6.08 4.11
N LEU A 35 -3.14 5.80 3.08
CA LEU A 35 -2.07 4.80 3.14
C LEU A 35 -1.02 5.21 4.19
N LEU A 36 -0.56 6.46 4.17
CA LEU A 36 0.45 6.93 5.12
C LEU A 36 -0.01 6.84 6.58
N LEU A 37 -1.17 7.43 6.88
CA LEU A 37 -1.65 7.50 8.26
C LEU A 37 -2.08 6.12 8.79
N SER A 38 -2.60 5.24 7.93
CA SER A 38 -2.95 3.87 8.33
C SER A 38 -1.73 3.11 8.85
N GLU A 39 -0.61 3.16 8.13
CA GLU A 39 0.62 2.47 8.52
C GLU A 39 1.25 3.11 9.77
N VAL A 40 1.22 4.44 9.89
CA VAL A 40 1.70 5.15 11.10
C VAL A 40 0.89 4.75 12.33
N LEU A 41 -0.45 4.74 12.24
CA LEU A 41 -1.29 4.36 13.36
C LEU A 41 -1.20 2.87 13.68
N GLU A 42 -1.04 1.99 12.68
CA GLU A 42 -0.77 0.57 12.90
C GLU A 42 0.52 0.37 13.71
N TYR A 43 1.59 1.08 13.35
CA TYR A 43 2.82 1.08 14.14
C TYR A 43 2.62 1.64 15.56
N VAL A 44 1.93 2.77 15.73
CA VAL A 44 1.70 3.38 17.05
C VAL A 44 0.85 2.48 17.95
N VAL A 45 -0.26 1.94 17.44
CA VAL A 45 -1.21 1.14 18.22
C VAL A 45 -0.70 -0.27 18.46
N HIS A 46 -0.23 -0.96 17.42
CA HIS A 46 0.15 -2.37 17.51
C HIS A 46 1.64 -2.58 17.73
N GLY A 47 2.49 -1.73 17.13
CA GLY A 47 3.95 -1.81 17.30
C GLY A 47 4.44 -1.23 18.62
N LEU A 48 4.00 -0.01 18.97
CA LEU A 48 4.38 0.65 20.23
C LEU A 48 3.43 0.33 21.39
N GLY A 49 2.25 -0.23 21.11
CA GLY A 49 1.24 -0.49 22.14
C GLY A 49 0.59 0.78 22.71
N VAL A 50 0.59 1.88 21.95
CA VAL A 50 0.08 3.18 22.39
C VAL A 50 -1.20 3.52 21.63
N THR A 51 -2.29 3.82 22.34
CA THR A 51 -3.54 4.27 21.71
C THR A 51 -3.63 5.79 21.72
N PRO A 52 -3.58 6.47 20.55
CA PRO A 52 -3.79 7.91 20.50
C PRO A 52 -5.24 8.26 20.87
N VAL A 53 -5.42 9.37 21.58
CA VAL A 53 -6.74 9.87 22.01
C VAL A 53 -6.92 11.30 21.50
N VAL A 54 -7.98 11.55 20.75
CA VAL A 54 -8.35 12.89 20.23
C VAL A 54 -9.72 13.24 20.78
N ASP A 55 -9.83 14.38 21.47
CA ASP A 55 -11.07 14.83 22.11
C ASP A 55 -11.75 13.76 22.98
N GLY A 56 -10.94 12.98 23.71
CA GLY A 56 -11.41 11.88 24.57
C GLY A 56 -11.76 10.58 23.83
N HIS A 57 -11.67 10.54 22.50
CA HIS A 57 -11.97 9.37 21.69
C HIS A 57 -10.69 8.62 21.32
N PRO A 58 -10.55 7.33 21.68
CA PRO A 58 -9.40 6.54 21.32
C PRO A 58 -9.47 6.18 19.83
N ILE A 59 -8.40 6.48 19.09
CA ILE A 59 -8.25 6.07 17.69
C ILE A 59 -7.66 4.67 17.70
N THR A 60 -8.53 3.67 17.51
CA THR A 60 -8.16 2.24 17.59
C THR A 60 -8.21 1.54 16.24
N LYS A 61 -8.89 2.15 15.24
CA LYS A 61 -9.07 1.59 13.90
C LYS A 61 -8.56 2.60 12.87
N PRO A 62 -7.33 2.45 12.39
CA PRO A 62 -6.74 3.40 11.45
C PRO A 62 -7.55 3.56 10.15
N ASN A 63 -8.18 2.48 9.68
CA ASN A 63 -8.95 2.47 8.45
C ASN A 63 -10.33 3.15 8.59
N ASP A 64 -10.80 3.46 9.81
CA ASP A 64 -12.09 4.13 10.04
C ASP A 64 -11.97 5.66 9.93
N ILE A 65 -10.76 6.19 9.68
CA ILE A 65 -10.52 7.63 9.52
C ILE A 65 -11.02 8.07 8.14
N HIS A 66 -11.87 9.10 8.13
CA HIS A 66 -12.38 9.72 6.91
C HIS A 66 -11.51 10.90 6.48
N TYR A 67 -11.12 10.92 5.20
CA TYR A 67 -10.26 11.95 4.61
C TYR A 67 -11.08 12.87 3.73
N THR A 68 -11.01 14.17 3.99
CA THR A 68 -11.60 15.22 3.16
C THR A 68 -10.50 16.18 2.75
N THR A 69 -10.70 16.87 1.62
CA THR A 69 -9.85 18.02 1.29
C THR A 69 -10.56 19.31 1.68
N ASN A 70 -9.78 20.35 1.94
CA ASN A 70 -10.29 21.68 2.25
C ASN A 70 -10.62 22.51 0.98
N GLY A 71 -10.51 21.91 -0.21
CA GLY A 71 -10.71 22.60 -1.49
C GLY A 71 -9.55 23.52 -1.91
N GLU A 72 -8.47 23.58 -1.14
CA GLU A 72 -7.30 24.40 -1.46
C GLU A 72 -6.26 23.61 -2.28
N ALA A 73 -5.44 24.35 -3.03
CA ALA A 73 -4.28 23.79 -3.69
C ALA A 73 -3.27 23.32 -2.63
N PRO A 74 -2.60 22.17 -2.84
CA PRO A 74 -1.65 21.67 -1.86
C PRO A 74 -0.38 22.53 -1.85
N ASP A 75 0.18 22.78 -0.67
CA ASP A 75 1.49 23.42 -0.56
C ASP A 75 2.59 22.39 -0.85
N ARG A 76 3.24 22.55 -2.01
CA ARG A 76 4.29 21.64 -2.50
C ARG A 76 5.50 21.58 -1.57
N LYS A 77 5.84 22.69 -0.91
CA LYS A 77 6.97 22.74 0.01
C LYS A 77 6.63 21.95 1.26
N GLU A 78 5.46 22.19 1.84
CA GLU A 78 4.99 21.48 3.04
C GLU A 78 4.78 19.98 2.78
N MET A 79 4.35 19.59 1.55
CA MET A 79 4.30 18.18 1.15
C MET A 79 5.68 17.50 1.21
N LEU A 80 6.72 18.16 0.68
CA LEU A 80 8.07 17.62 0.67
C LEU A 80 8.66 17.58 2.07
N ASP A 81 8.51 18.67 2.82
CA ASP A 81 9.01 18.83 4.19
C ASP A 81 8.38 17.78 5.11
N GLY A 82 7.05 17.65 5.09
CA GLY A 82 6.33 16.66 5.90
C GLY A 82 6.72 15.22 5.60
N LEU A 83 6.91 14.85 4.32
CA LEU A 83 7.39 13.50 3.98
C LEU A 83 8.83 13.27 4.45
N ALA A 84 9.70 14.28 4.38
CA ALA A 84 11.07 14.20 4.88
C ALA A 84 11.09 14.03 6.41
N ASP A 85 10.23 14.75 7.13
CA ASP A 85 10.09 14.63 8.59
C ASP A 85 9.56 13.26 9.01
N VAL A 86 8.56 12.72 8.30
CA VAL A 86 8.09 11.35 8.55
C VAL A 86 9.22 10.35 8.34
N ALA A 87 9.95 10.43 7.23
CA ALA A 87 11.11 9.57 6.99
C ALA A 87 12.16 9.71 8.10
N TYR A 88 12.47 10.94 8.52
CA TYR A 88 13.39 11.19 9.63
C TYR A 88 12.94 10.49 10.91
N THR A 89 11.66 10.59 11.28
CA THR A 89 11.14 9.90 12.48
C THR A 89 11.21 8.38 12.37
N MET A 90 10.98 7.80 11.18
CA MET A 90 11.16 6.36 10.94
C MET A 90 12.61 5.93 11.19
N TYR A 91 13.59 6.64 10.61
CA TYR A 91 15.00 6.35 10.84
C TYR A 91 15.45 6.65 12.27
N TRP A 92 14.85 7.63 12.93
CA TRP A 92 15.06 7.84 14.36
C TRP A 92 14.61 6.63 15.18
N ASN A 93 13.44 6.05 14.90
CA ASN A 93 12.95 4.83 15.56
C ASN A 93 13.89 3.64 15.30
N LYS A 94 14.37 3.48 14.05
CA LYS A 94 15.40 2.50 13.69
C LYS A 94 16.60 2.58 14.63
N VAL A 95 17.18 3.77 14.76
CA VAL A 95 18.38 3.98 15.60
C VAL A 95 18.04 3.85 17.08
N LYS A 96 16.93 4.43 17.53
CA LYS A 96 16.56 4.47 18.95
C LYS A 96 16.26 3.08 19.52
N PHE A 97 15.57 2.25 18.75
CA PHE A 97 15.10 0.94 19.18
C PHE A 97 15.91 -0.24 18.59
N GLY A 98 16.93 0.04 17.78
CA GLY A 98 17.75 -0.99 17.16
C GLY A 98 16.98 -1.87 16.15
N ILE A 99 15.96 -1.30 15.50
CA ILE A 99 15.10 -2.05 14.57
C ILE A 99 15.86 -2.27 13.26
N PRO A 100 15.88 -3.48 12.68
CA PRO A 100 16.44 -3.76 11.35
C PRO A 100 15.48 -3.26 10.24
N LEU A 101 15.20 -1.95 10.25
CA LEU A 101 14.15 -1.33 9.44
C LEU A 101 14.39 -1.53 7.94
N GLU A 102 15.65 -1.51 7.51
CA GLU A 102 15.97 -1.55 6.09
C GLU A 102 15.84 -2.94 5.50
N GLU A 103 16.29 -3.97 6.22
CA GLU A 103 16.10 -5.37 5.85
C GLU A 103 14.60 -5.73 5.87
N ALA A 104 13.89 -5.30 6.93
CA ALA A 104 12.45 -5.50 7.03
C ALA A 104 11.69 -4.82 5.87
N PHE A 105 12.07 -3.60 5.51
CA PHE A 105 11.46 -2.86 4.40
C PHE A 105 11.61 -3.59 3.06
N GLU A 106 12.78 -4.15 2.77
CA GLU A 106 12.99 -4.93 1.54
C GLU A 106 12.09 -6.16 1.47
N LEU A 107 12.00 -6.92 2.56
CA LEU A 107 11.14 -8.10 2.63
C LEU A 107 9.65 -7.72 2.48
N VAL A 108 9.23 -6.60 3.07
CA VAL A 108 7.87 -6.07 2.91
C VAL A 108 7.60 -5.64 1.46
N CYS A 109 8.57 -5.00 0.79
CA CYS A 109 8.44 -4.66 -0.63
C CYS A 109 8.24 -5.91 -1.50
N ASP A 110 9.06 -6.95 -1.29
CA ASP A 110 8.93 -8.22 -2.02
C ASP A 110 7.58 -8.88 -1.74
N ASN A 111 7.16 -8.90 -0.47
CA ASN A 111 5.89 -9.49 -0.09
C ASN A 111 4.69 -8.72 -0.66
N ASN A 112 4.77 -7.38 -0.74
CA ASN A 112 3.73 -6.56 -1.35
C ASN A 112 3.54 -6.86 -2.83
N LEU A 113 4.61 -7.20 -3.56
CA LEU A 113 4.51 -7.61 -4.96
C LEU A 113 3.79 -8.95 -5.13
N SER A 114 3.76 -9.81 -4.10
CA SER A 114 3.00 -11.08 -4.15
C SER A 114 1.47 -10.88 -4.14
N LYS A 115 0.98 -9.66 -3.92
CA LYS A 115 -0.45 -9.33 -4.04
C LYS A 115 -0.95 -9.40 -5.48
N PHE A 116 -0.06 -9.31 -6.46
CA PHE A 116 -0.39 -9.36 -7.88
C PHE A 116 -0.31 -10.80 -8.40
N VAL A 117 -1.44 -11.33 -8.85
CA VAL A 117 -1.54 -12.74 -9.28
C VAL A 117 -1.06 -12.86 -10.71
N HIS A 118 0.09 -13.49 -10.92
CA HIS A 118 0.62 -13.73 -12.26
C HIS A 118 -0.26 -14.68 -13.07
N LEU A 119 -0.68 -14.27 -14.26
CA LEU A 119 -1.54 -15.02 -15.18
C LEU A 119 -0.69 -15.61 -16.32
N LYS A 120 -0.15 -16.82 -16.11
CA LYS A 120 0.82 -17.45 -17.03
C LYS A 120 0.26 -17.77 -18.42
N GLU A 121 -1.02 -18.14 -18.49
CA GLU A 121 -1.68 -18.61 -19.71
C GLU A 121 -2.90 -17.73 -20.05
N TRP A 122 -2.80 -16.42 -19.80
CA TRP A 122 -3.90 -15.49 -20.06
C TRP A 122 -4.03 -15.18 -21.54
N ASP A 123 -5.18 -15.54 -22.13
CA ASP A 123 -5.58 -15.21 -23.49
C ASP A 123 -6.59 -14.05 -23.57
N GLY A 124 -7.05 -13.56 -22.41
CA GLY A 124 -7.96 -12.44 -22.27
C GLY A 124 -7.32 -11.07 -22.53
N ARG A 125 -8.13 -10.01 -22.39
CA ARG A 125 -7.69 -8.62 -22.54
C ARG A 125 -7.31 -8.01 -21.19
N GLU A 126 -6.58 -6.90 -21.24
CA GLU A 126 -6.38 -6.01 -20.09
C GLU A 126 -7.70 -5.30 -19.74
N GLY A 127 -7.85 -4.93 -18.46
CA GLY A 127 -8.99 -4.20 -17.96
C GLY A 127 -9.73 -4.91 -16.83
N ALA A 128 -10.86 -4.34 -16.43
CA ALA A 128 -11.70 -4.89 -15.38
C ALA A 128 -12.32 -6.23 -15.80
N LEU A 129 -12.39 -7.16 -14.85
CA LEU A 129 -13.06 -8.44 -14.99
C LEU A 129 -14.46 -8.39 -14.37
N GLU A 130 -15.40 -9.10 -14.98
CA GLU A 130 -16.67 -9.45 -14.36
C GLU A 130 -16.44 -10.34 -13.13
N GLU A 131 -17.32 -10.25 -12.14
CA GLU A 131 -17.15 -10.90 -10.83
C GLU A 131 -16.98 -12.43 -10.92
N ASP A 132 -17.69 -13.08 -11.84
CA ASP A 132 -17.59 -14.51 -12.10
C ASP A 132 -16.24 -14.94 -12.69
N ALA A 133 -15.46 -13.99 -13.22
CA ALA A 133 -14.14 -14.20 -13.79
C ALA A 133 -12.99 -13.81 -12.85
N TRP A 134 -13.27 -13.33 -11.62
CA TRP A 134 -12.23 -12.83 -10.69
C TRP A 134 -11.18 -13.86 -10.28
N SER A 135 -11.50 -15.15 -10.33
CA SER A 135 -10.53 -16.23 -10.09
C SER A 135 -9.45 -16.32 -11.17
N CYS A 136 -9.67 -15.67 -12.32
CA CYS A 136 -8.79 -15.68 -13.49
C CYS A 136 -8.44 -17.11 -13.96
N GLY A 137 -9.35 -18.07 -13.77
CA GLY A 137 -9.13 -19.48 -14.09
C GLY A 137 -8.08 -20.17 -13.20
N GLN A 138 -7.74 -19.58 -12.05
CA GLN A 138 -6.79 -20.11 -11.08
C GLN A 138 -7.49 -20.37 -9.73
N ASP A 139 -6.82 -21.08 -8.83
CA ASP A 139 -7.27 -21.28 -7.45
C ASP A 139 -6.96 -20.04 -6.59
N VAL A 140 -7.62 -18.93 -6.94
CA VAL A 140 -7.50 -17.63 -6.26
C VAL A 140 -8.87 -17.13 -5.88
N THR A 141 -9.00 -16.67 -4.64
CA THR A 141 -10.16 -15.93 -4.16
C THR A 141 -9.73 -14.58 -3.59
N TRP A 142 -10.66 -13.64 -3.59
CA TRP A 142 -10.47 -12.29 -3.10
C TRP A 142 -11.30 -12.07 -1.84
N PRO A 143 -10.85 -11.23 -0.90
CA PRO A 143 -11.61 -10.92 0.30
C PRO A 143 -12.87 -10.13 -0.05
N GLU A 144 -13.92 -10.21 0.78
CA GLU A 144 -15.21 -9.52 0.56
C GLU A 144 -15.09 -8.00 0.38
N SER A 145 -14.01 -7.39 0.87
CA SER A 145 -13.72 -5.96 0.69
C SER A 145 -13.31 -5.59 -0.75
N VAL A 146 -12.98 -6.56 -1.60
CA VAL A 146 -12.64 -6.31 -3.00
C VAL A 146 -13.91 -6.05 -3.79
N VAL A 147 -13.94 -4.92 -4.48
CA VAL A 147 -15.07 -4.49 -5.31
C VAL A 147 -14.74 -4.53 -6.80
N SER A 148 -13.46 -4.63 -7.16
CA SER A 148 -13.02 -4.79 -8.55
C SER A 148 -11.75 -5.63 -8.63
N VAL A 149 -11.67 -6.44 -9.70
CA VAL A 149 -10.44 -7.12 -10.12
C VAL A 149 -10.10 -6.67 -11.53
N GLU A 150 -8.86 -6.26 -11.74
CA GLU A 150 -8.35 -5.79 -13.03
C GLU A 150 -7.18 -6.65 -13.49
N VAL A 151 -7.11 -6.92 -14.80
CA VAL A 151 -5.94 -7.52 -15.44
C VAL A 151 -5.06 -6.43 -16.05
N ILE A 152 -3.81 -6.42 -15.65
CA ILE A 152 -2.81 -5.42 -16.05
C ILE A 152 -1.62 -6.12 -16.69
N ARG A 153 -1.10 -5.53 -17.78
CA ARG A 153 0.12 -6.00 -18.42
C ARG A 153 1.33 -5.25 -17.88
N TYR A 154 2.34 -5.99 -17.43
CA TYR A 154 3.61 -5.46 -16.97
C TYR A 154 4.77 -6.26 -17.56
N GLN A 155 5.68 -5.57 -18.25
CA GLN A 155 6.86 -6.16 -18.90
C GLN A 155 6.54 -7.42 -19.76
N GLY A 156 5.40 -7.41 -20.46
CA GLY A 156 4.97 -8.51 -21.33
C GLY A 156 4.28 -9.68 -20.61
N SER A 157 4.13 -9.63 -19.29
CA SER A 157 3.35 -10.60 -18.50
C SER A 157 2.04 -9.98 -18.01
N PHE A 158 1.03 -10.81 -17.73
CA PHE A 158 -0.27 -10.36 -17.21
C PHE A 158 -0.43 -10.66 -15.73
N TYR A 159 -1.05 -9.74 -15.00
CA TYR A 159 -1.30 -9.87 -13.58
C TYR A 159 -2.73 -9.47 -13.24
N ALA A 160 -3.38 -10.19 -12.34
CA ALA A 160 -4.64 -9.77 -11.74
C ALA A 160 -4.41 -9.04 -10.41
N VAL A 161 -5.16 -7.97 -10.20
CA VAL A 161 -5.12 -7.15 -8.98
C VAL A 161 -6.54 -6.88 -8.47
N GLY A 162 -6.78 -7.18 -7.21
CA GLY A 162 -8.03 -6.84 -6.51
C GLY A 162 -7.91 -5.52 -5.74
N LYS A 163 -8.91 -4.64 -5.89
CA LYS A 163 -8.99 -3.33 -5.23
C LYS A 163 -10.29 -3.19 -4.45
N ASP A 164 -10.25 -2.42 -3.38
CA ASP A 164 -11.46 -1.96 -2.70
C ASP A 164 -12.04 -0.70 -3.34
N ASP A 165 -13.10 -0.17 -2.75
CA ASP A 165 -13.81 1.04 -3.18
C ASP A 165 -12.97 2.33 -3.10
N THR A 166 -11.90 2.32 -2.31
CA THR A 166 -10.91 3.41 -2.22
C THR A 166 -9.77 3.28 -3.23
N GLY A 167 -9.72 2.18 -4.00
CA GLY A 167 -8.63 1.86 -4.91
C GLY A 167 -7.40 1.24 -4.24
N LYS A 168 -7.46 0.90 -2.95
CA LYS A 168 -6.38 0.24 -2.23
C LYS A 168 -6.30 -1.23 -2.62
N VAL A 169 -5.10 -1.68 -2.98
CA VAL A 169 -4.83 -3.08 -3.36
C VAL A 169 -5.02 -4.01 -2.16
N ARG A 170 -5.82 -5.06 -2.34
CA ARG A 170 -6.11 -6.06 -1.31
C ARG A 170 -5.38 -7.38 -1.57
N LYS A 171 -5.24 -8.17 -0.51
CA LYS A 171 -4.45 -9.42 -0.50
C LYS A 171 -5.32 -10.56 -1.06
N PRO A 172 -4.93 -11.25 -2.15
CA PRO A 172 -5.61 -12.46 -2.60
C PRO A 172 -5.38 -13.63 -1.63
N SER A 173 -6.11 -14.73 -1.78
CA SER A 173 -5.93 -15.95 -0.98
C SER A 173 -4.54 -16.58 -1.10
N THR A 174 -3.83 -16.33 -2.20
CA THR A 174 -2.46 -16.80 -2.44
C THR A 174 -1.39 -15.96 -1.72
N TYR A 175 -1.76 -14.80 -1.17
CA TYR A 175 -0.84 -13.96 -0.42
C TYR A 175 -0.47 -14.61 0.91
N THR A 176 0.83 -14.72 1.17
CA THR A 176 1.36 -15.11 2.49
C THR A 176 1.97 -13.89 3.15
N SER A 177 1.67 -13.65 4.42
CA SER A 177 2.32 -12.56 5.16
C SER A 177 3.79 -12.87 5.38
N VAL A 178 4.65 -11.88 5.15
CA VAL A 178 6.06 -11.96 5.52
C VAL A 178 6.20 -12.15 7.02
N ASP A 179 7.02 -13.12 7.43
CA ASP A 179 7.44 -13.28 8.81
C ASP A 179 8.75 -12.52 9.03
N LEU A 180 8.70 -11.48 9.87
CA LEU A 180 9.86 -10.66 10.22
C LEU A 180 10.55 -11.13 11.50
N SER A 181 10.03 -12.18 12.15
CA SER A 181 10.51 -12.65 13.46
C SER A 181 11.99 -13.05 13.42
N GLU A 182 12.46 -13.60 12.30
CA GLU A 182 13.88 -13.95 12.12
C GLU A 182 14.82 -12.75 12.24
N LEU A 183 14.38 -11.55 11.83
CA LEU A 183 15.20 -10.33 11.95
C LEU A 183 15.34 -9.84 13.41
N LEU A 184 14.46 -10.32 14.29
CA LEU A 184 14.43 -9.94 15.71
C LEU A 184 15.14 -10.97 16.61
N LYS A 185 15.55 -12.12 16.06
CA LYS A 185 16.32 -13.14 16.77
C LYS A 185 17.79 -12.73 16.82
N ASN A 186 18.10 -11.80 17.73
CA ASN A 186 19.45 -11.56 18.21
C ASN A 186 19.62 -12.20 19.59
#